data_AF-A0A9Q1KB88-F1
#
_entry.id   AF-A0A9Q1KB88-F1
#
_cell.length_a   1.000
_cell.length_b   1.000
_cell.length_c   1.000
_cell.angle_alpha   90.00
_cell.angle_beta   90.00
_cell.angle_gamma   90.00
#
_symmetry.space_group_name_H-M   'P 1'
#
loop_
_entity.id
_entity.type
_entity.pdbx_description
1 polymer ?
#
loop_
_entity_poly.entity_id
_entity_poly.type
_entity_poly.pdbx_seq_one_letter_code
_entity_poly.pdbx_strand_id
1 'polypeptide(L)'
;MAADRVDDLKPLILKGIVMIQPYFGGSELSGSELRLINDLVLPLDANELMWSLTLPVGATRNHEYCNPTLGGGSGLLDRVWDLEWRVGMVTSDGDPLFDRAVELVKLMEKRGIGLKSLLSEVSLSSTVHANVSDIEGPRFNRGDLKTLAKFKNLG
;
A
#
# COMPACT_ATOMS: atom_id res chain seq x y z
N MET A 1 -6.60 10.13 -9.39
CA MET A 1 -5.31 10.14 -8.63
C MET A 1 -4.17 10.56 -9.56
N ALA A 2 -2.91 10.59 -9.14
CA ALA A 2 -1.78 11.10 -9.94
C ALA A 2 -1.60 10.41 -11.31
N ALA A 3 -1.87 9.11 -11.42
CA ALA A 3 -1.74 8.38 -12.69
C ALA A 3 -2.73 8.87 -13.77
N ASP A 4 -3.93 9.34 -13.38
CA ASP A 4 -4.94 9.83 -14.33
C ASP A 4 -4.56 11.16 -14.99
N ARG A 5 -3.70 11.92 -14.31
CA ARG A 5 -3.29 13.27 -14.68
C ARG A 5 -1.82 13.37 -15.02
N VAL A 6 -1.14 12.24 -15.23
CA VAL A 6 0.30 12.22 -15.54
C VAL A 6 0.63 13.07 -16.76
N ASP A 7 -0.28 13.13 -17.75
CA ASP A 7 -0.10 13.93 -18.95
C ASP A 7 -0.07 15.44 -18.69
N ASP A 8 -0.75 15.90 -17.64
CA ASP A 8 -0.77 17.32 -17.22
C ASP A 8 0.59 17.76 -16.65
N LEU A 9 1.42 16.81 -16.23
CA LEU A 9 2.70 17.08 -15.55
C LEU A 9 3.86 17.27 -16.53
N LYS A 10 3.65 17.14 -17.85
CA LYS A 10 4.71 17.31 -18.84
C LYS A 10 5.43 18.66 -18.66
N PRO A 11 6.78 18.69 -18.68
CA PRO A 11 7.69 17.61 -19.11
C PRO A 11 8.13 16.62 -18.02
N LEU A 12 7.57 16.67 -16.80
CA LEU A 12 7.92 15.76 -15.72
C LEU A 12 7.51 14.32 -16.06
N ILE A 13 8.45 13.38 -15.95
CA ILE A 13 8.23 11.95 -16.20
C ILE A 13 8.22 11.21 -14.87
N LEU A 14 7.05 10.73 -14.47
CA LEU A 14 6.92 9.83 -13.33
C LEU A 14 7.30 8.40 -13.75
N LYS A 15 8.10 7.73 -12.91
CA LYS A 15 8.60 6.36 -13.16
C LYS A 15 8.00 5.31 -12.23
N GLY A 16 7.25 5.73 -11.22
CA GLY A 16 6.74 4.84 -10.20
C GLY A 16 6.11 5.56 -9.02
N ILE A 17 5.66 4.76 -8.06
CA ILE A 17 5.04 5.18 -6.80
C ILE A 17 5.72 4.42 -5.67
N VAL A 18 5.99 5.10 -4.55
CA VAL A 18 6.37 4.45 -3.28
C VAL A 18 5.28 4.76 -2.27
N MET A 19 4.64 3.71 -1.74
CA MET A 19 3.62 3.79 -0.71
C MET A 19 4.23 3.36 0.62
N ILE A 20 4.20 4.24 1.61
CA ILE A 20 4.67 3.97 2.97
C ILE A 20 3.45 4.00 3.87
N GLN A 21 3.13 2.86 4.47
CA GLN A 21 1.97 2.63 5.33
C GLN A 21 0.69 3.27 4.75
N PRO A 22 0.31 2.89 3.53
CA PRO A 22 -0.82 3.54 2.88
C PRO A 22 -2.10 3.28 3.67
N TYR A 23 -2.84 4.36 3.89
CA TYR A 23 -4.04 4.35 4.71
C TYR A 23 -5.22 3.82 3.88
N PHE A 24 -5.40 2.50 3.87
CA PHE A 24 -6.52 1.82 3.22
C PHE A 24 -7.42 1.19 4.27
N GLY A 25 -8.70 1.04 3.94
CA GLY A 25 -9.69 0.43 4.82
C GLY A 25 -10.67 -0.45 4.07
N GLY A 26 -11.77 -0.75 4.75
CA GLY A 26 -12.88 -1.54 4.23
C GLY A 26 -14.03 -1.54 5.23
N SER A 27 -15.23 -1.90 4.78
CA SER A 27 -16.37 -1.99 5.69
C SER A 27 -16.26 -3.20 6.62
N GLU A 28 -15.77 -4.32 6.12
CA GLU A 28 -15.50 -5.54 6.91
C GLU A 28 -14.10 -5.45 7.51
N LEU A 29 -13.92 -5.70 8.81
CA LEU A 29 -12.61 -5.64 9.46
C LEU A 29 -11.66 -6.73 8.96
N SER A 30 -10.39 -6.36 8.74
CA SER A 30 -9.33 -7.32 8.44
C SER A 30 -8.83 -8.04 9.70
N GLY A 31 -7.99 -9.07 9.52
CA GLY A 31 -7.36 -9.77 10.62
C GLY A 31 -6.42 -8.88 11.43
N SER A 32 -5.66 -8.01 10.76
CA SER A 32 -4.81 -7.01 11.40
C SER A 32 -5.60 -5.96 12.19
N GLU A 33 -6.71 -5.47 11.65
CA GLU A 33 -7.59 -4.51 12.35
C GLU A 33 -8.22 -5.14 13.61
N LEU A 34 -8.61 -6.41 13.55
CA LEU A 34 -9.12 -7.15 14.71
C LEU A 34 -8.03 -7.42 15.75
N ARG A 35 -6.85 -7.85 15.32
CA ARG A 35 -5.71 -8.14 16.20
C ARG A 35 -5.22 -6.89 16.93
N LEU A 36 -5.29 -5.72 16.27
CA LEU A 36 -4.79 -4.44 16.76
C LEU A 36 -5.94 -3.46 17.06
N ILE A 37 -7.11 -3.97 17.44
CA ILE A 37 -8.33 -3.15 17.66
C ILE A 37 -8.14 -2.01 18.66
N ASN A 38 -7.28 -2.21 19.67
CA ASN A 38 -6.91 -1.25 20.71
C ASN A 38 -5.51 -0.66 20.51
N ASP A 39 -5.04 -0.56 19.27
CA ASP A 39 -3.75 0.08 18.98
C ASP A 39 -3.69 1.49 19.57
N LEU A 40 -2.50 1.87 20.07
CA LEU A 40 -2.31 3.14 20.78
C LEU A 40 -2.28 4.35 19.85
N VAL A 41 -1.98 4.15 18.57
CA VAL A 41 -1.87 5.19 17.55
C VAL A 41 -3.12 5.24 16.69
N LEU A 42 -3.62 4.07 16.28
CA LEU A 42 -4.78 3.94 15.40
C LEU A 42 -5.78 2.89 15.93
N PRO A 43 -6.48 3.18 17.04
CA PRO A 43 -7.55 2.31 17.52
C PRO A 43 -8.72 2.32 16.52
N LEU A 44 -9.55 1.27 16.56
CA LEU A 44 -10.62 1.08 15.59
C LEU A 44 -11.57 2.29 15.51
N ASP A 45 -12.02 2.83 16.64
CA ASP A 45 -12.93 3.99 16.67
C ASP A 45 -12.33 5.22 15.98
N ALA A 46 -11.01 5.44 16.13
CA ALA A 46 -10.32 6.53 15.47
C ALA A 46 -10.20 6.30 13.95
N ASN A 47 -9.96 5.06 13.53
CA ASN A 47 -9.96 4.67 12.12
C ASN A 47 -11.33 4.89 11.48
N GLU A 48 -12.41 4.44 12.13
CA GLU A 48 -13.78 4.65 11.65
C GLU A 48 -14.14 6.13 11.56
N LEU A 49 -13.78 6.92 12.56
CA LEU A 49 -13.97 8.36 12.53
C LEU A 49 -13.20 9.01 11.37
N MET A 50 -11.94 8.65 11.15
CA MET A 50 -11.13 9.21 10.06
C MET A 50 -11.77 8.97 8.69
N TRP A 51 -12.31 7.77 8.44
CA TRP A 51 -13.02 7.49 7.20
C TRP A 51 -14.35 8.24 7.09
N SER A 52 -15.10 8.36 8.20
CA SER A 52 -16.37 9.10 8.19
C SER A 52 -16.20 10.59 7.83
N LEU A 53 -15.04 11.17 8.16
CA LEU A 53 -14.71 12.57 7.89
C LEU A 53 -14.12 12.80 6.49
N THR A 54 -13.52 11.79 5.87
CA THR A 54 -12.79 11.93 4.59
C THR A 54 -13.59 11.44 3.39
N LEU A 55 -14.57 10.57 3.60
CA LEU A 55 -15.39 10.04 2.53
C LEU A 55 -16.53 11.00 2.14
N PRO A 56 -17.00 10.94 0.88
CA PRO A 56 -18.19 11.67 0.47
C PRO A 56 -19.38 11.37 1.37
N VAL A 57 -20.25 12.36 1.59
CA VAL A 57 -21.45 12.18 2.44
C VAL A 57 -22.29 11.01 1.92
N GLY A 58 -22.60 10.07 2.81
CA GLY A 58 -23.37 8.86 2.50
C GLY A 58 -22.55 7.72 1.88
N ALA A 59 -21.26 7.91 1.60
CA ALA A 59 -20.38 6.84 1.16
C ALA A 59 -20.02 5.91 2.34
N THR A 60 -19.88 4.63 2.03
CA THR A 60 -19.40 3.61 2.98
C THR A 60 -17.90 3.44 2.85
N ARG A 61 -17.27 2.73 3.79
CA ARG A 61 -15.85 2.33 3.69
C ARG A 61 -15.55 1.37 2.53
N ASN A 62 -16.56 0.98 1.76
CA ASN A 62 -16.39 0.26 0.49
C ASN A 62 -16.20 1.21 -0.71
N HIS A 63 -16.19 2.52 -0.49
CA HIS A 63 -15.84 3.50 -1.51
C HIS A 63 -14.40 3.29 -1.99
N GLU A 64 -14.13 3.51 -3.28
CA GLU A 64 -12.82 3.26 -3.92
C GLU A 64 -11.65 4.03 -3.30
N TYR A 65 -11.92 5.13 -2.59
CA TYR A 65 -10.92 5.91 -1.86
C TYR A 65 -10.48 5.23 -0.57
N CYS A 66 -11.37 4.46 0.06
CA CYS A 66 -11.09 3.72 1.27
C CYS A 66 -10.60 2.30 0.94
N ASN A 67 -11.34 1.60 0.07
CA ASN A 67 -11.05 0.21 -0.29
C ASN A 67 -10.71 0.11 -1.79
N PRO A 68 -9.42 0.25 -2.17
CA PRO A 68 -9.00 0.24 -3.57
C PRO A 68 -8.94 -1.17 -4.18
N THR A 69 -9.19 -2.22 -3.41
CA THR A 69 -9.13 -3.63 -3.88
C THR A 69 -10.51 -4.23 -4.12
N LEU A 70 -11.57 -3.59 -3.60
CA LEU A 70 -12.94 -4.05 -3.75
C LEU A 70 -13.34 -4.17 -5.23
N GLY A 71 -14.08 -5.24 -5.56
CA GLY A 71 -14.49 -5.50 -6.95
C GLY A 71 -13.31 -5.83 -7.89
N GLY A 72 -12.15 -6.20 -7.35
CA GLY A 72 -10.93 -6.41 -8.11
C GLY A 72 -10.11 -5.14 -8.29
N GLY A 73 -10.53 -4.01 -7.71
CA GLY A 73 -9.81 -2.74 -7.65
C GLY A 73 -10.11 -1.78 -8.81
N SER A 74 -9.77 -0.51 -8.60
CA SER A 74 -10.13 0.56 -9.53
C SER A 74 -9.36 0.47 -10.85
N GLY A 75 -9.92 1.08 -11.90
CA GLY A 75 -9.26 1.21 -13.22
C GLY A 75 -7.92 1.96 -13.18
N LEU A 76 -7.61 2.58 -12.03
CA LEU A 76 -6.31 3.20 -11.79
C LEU A 76 -5.16 2.19 -11.80
N LEU A 77 -5.39 0.96 -11.33
CA LEU A 77 -4.38 -0.09 -11.38
C LEU A 77 -4.04 -0.46 -12.82
N ASP A 78 -5.01 -0.41 -13.73
CA ASP A 78 -4.79 -0.62 -15.16
C ASP A 78 -3.95 0.54 -15.74
N ARG A 79 -4.18 1.78 -15.28
CA ARG A 79 -3.35 2.90 -15.72
C ARG A 79 -1.91 2.82 -15.19
N VAL A 80 -1.70 2.32 -13.98
CA VAL A 80 -0.34 2.06 -13.44
C VAL A 80 0.39 1.01 -14.30
N TRP A 81 -0.34 0.00 -14.77
CA TRP A 81 0.17 -1.00 -15.71
C TRP A 81 0.56 -0.38 -17.06
N ASP A 82 -0.35 0.37 -17.69
CA ASP A 82 -0.13 1.00 -18.99
C ASP A 82 1.07 1.96 -18.99
N LEU A 83 1.33 2.62 -17.85
CA LEU A 83 2.44 3.54 -17.68
C LEU A 83 3.77 2.82 -17.37
N GLU A 84 3.78 1.50 -17.25
CA GLU A 84 4.92 0.67 -16.81
C GLU A 84 5.56 1.17 -15.49
N TRP A 85 4.74 1.70 -14.59
CA TRP A 85 5.22 2.26 -13.33
C TRP A 85 5.67 1.17 -12.38
N ARG A 86 6.80 1.44 -11.71
CA ARG A 86 7.27 0.61 -10.59
C ARG A 86 6.50 0.99 -9.33
N VAL A 87 6.07 0.00 -8.57
CA VAL A 87 5.41 0.25 -7.28
C VAL A 87 6.29 -0.26 -6.14
N GLY A 88 6.54 0.59 -5.16
CA GLY A 88 7.13 0.26 -3.87
C GLY A 88 6.02 0.23 -2.80
N MET A 89 5.98 -0.80 -1.97
CA MET A 89 5.09 -0.87 -0.80
C MET A 89 5.92 -1.07 0.46
N VAL A 90 5.72 -0.25 1.49
CA VAL A 90 6.36 -0.39 2.80
C VAL A 90 5.27 -0.42 3.87
N THR A 91 5.16 -1.51 4.63
CA THR A 91 4.25 -1.60 5.79
C THR A 91 4.80 -2.59 6.81
N SER A 92 4.21 -2.60 8.00
CA SER A 92 4.61 -3.43 9.14
C SER A 92 3.42 -4.18 9.72
N ASP A 93 3.62 -5.39 10.22
CA ASP A 93 2.59 -6.16 10.94
C ASP A 93 2.11 -5.52 12.26
N GLY A 94 2.81 -4.50 12.75
CA GLY A 94 2.39 -3.63 13.85
C GLY A 94 1.39 -2.54 13.42
N ASP A 95 1.10 -2.42 12.13
CA ASP A 95 0.10 -1.50 11.59
C ASP A 95 -1.29 -2.18 11.52
N PRO A 96 -2.35 -1.60 12.09
CA PRO A 96 -3.71 -2.12 11.94
C PRO A 96 -4.13 -2.32 10.49
N LEU A 97 -3.59 -1.54 9.55
CA LEU A 97 -3.94 -1.58 8.12
C LEU A 97 -3.04 -2.51 7.29
N PHE A 98 -2.16 -3.29 7.93
CA PHE A 98 -1.23 -4.20 7.26
C PHE A 98 -1.90 -5.13 6.25
N ASP A 99 -2.99 -5.81 6.63
CA ASP A 99 -3.67 -6.74 5.73
C ASP A 99 -4.21 -6.05 4.48
N ARG A 100 -4.57 -4.76 4.56
CA ARG A 100 -5.05 -3.97 3.41
C ARG A 100 -3.94 -3.72 2.39
N ALA A 101 -2.75 -3.38 2.89
CA ALA A 101 -1.58 -3.25 2.03
C ALA A 101 -1.24 -4.60 1.37
N VAL A 102 -1.32 -5.71 2.12
CA VAL A 102 -1.12 -7.07 1.58
C VAL A 102 -2.16 -7.44 0.53
N GLU A 103 -3.42 -7.11 0.74
CA GLU A 103 -4.51 -7.32 -0.25
C GLU A 103 -4.21 -6.60 -1.55
N LEU A 104 -3.75 -5.34 -1.49
CA LEU A 104 -3.39 -4.56 -2.67
C LEU A 104 -2.17 -5.15 -3.39
N VAL A 105 -1.14 -5.55 -2.65
CA VAL A 105 0.05 -6.24 -3.20
C VAL A 105 -0.37 -7.48 -3.99
N LYS A 106 -1.18 -8.35 -3.38
CA LYS A 106 -1.68 -9.58 -4.04
C LYS A 106 -2.50 -9.28 -5.30
N LEU A 107 -3.30 -8.22 -5.26
CA LEU A 107 -4.09 -7.80 -6.41
C LEU A 107 -3.19 -7.30 -7.56
N MET A 108 -2.18 -6.49 -7.25
CA MET A 108 -1.21 -5.99 -8.22
C MET A 108 -0.38 -7.13 -8.84
N GLU A 109 0.05 -8.10 -8.03
CA GLU A 109 0.75 -9.31 -8.50
C GLU A 109 -0.12 -10.12 -9.46
N LYS A 110 -1.41 -10.32 -9.13
CA LYS A 110 -2.36 -11.01 -10.00
C LYS A 110 -2.56 -10.30 -11.34
N ARG A 111 -2.49 -8.97 -11.36
CA ARG A 111 -2.55 -8.15 -12.59
C ARG A 111 -1.21 -8.08 -13.34
N GLY A 112 -0.14 -8.64 -12.77
CA GLY A 112 1.18 -8.70 -13.39
C GLY A 112 2.06 -7.47 -13.17
N ILE A 113 1.57 -6.44 -12.45
CA ILE A 113 2.25 -5.15 -12.23
C ILE A 113 3.64 -5.34 -11.62
N GLY A 114 4.64 -4.62 -12.14
CA GLY A 114 6.02 -4.64 -11.66
C GLY A 114 6.15 -4.05 -10.25
N LEU A 115 5.89 -4.89 -9.25
CA LEU A 115 5.82 -4.53 -7.84
C LEU A 115 7.08 -4.94 -7.07
N LYS A 116 7.55 -4.06 -6.18
CA LYS A 116 8.46 -4.36 -5.08
C LYS A 116 7.75 -4.07 -3.76
N SER A 117 7.64 -5.05 -2.89
CA SER A 117 7.03 -4.90 -1.57
C SER A 117 8.03 -5.22 -0.47
N LEU A 118 8.20 -4.31 0.47
CA LEU A 118 8.86 -4.50 1.76
C LEU A 118 7.78 -4.58 2.84
N LEU A 119 7.45 -5.81 3.23
CA LEU A 119 6.52 -6.09 4.31
C LEU A 119 7.36 -6.54 5.51
N SER A 120 7.40 -5.75 6.58
CA SER A 120 8.20 -6.07 7.76
C SER A 120 7.35 -6.65 8.89
N GLU A 121 7.94 -7.57 9.66
CA GLU A 121 7.35 -8.12 10.90
C GLU A 121 7.80 -7.31 12.14
N VAL A 122 8.08 -6.00 11.99
CA VAL A 122 8.70 -5.21 13.06
C VAL A 122 7.89 -3.94 13.36
N SER A 123 7.54 -3.82 14.65
CA SER A 123 6.82 -2.73 15.32
C SER A 123 7.15 -1.30 14.85
N LEU A 124 6.13 -0.44 14.93
CA LEU A 124 6.07 0.98 14.51
C LEU A 124 7.27 1.84 14.93
N SER A 125 8.00 1.47 16.00
CA SER A 125 9.19 2.18 16.46
C SER A 125 10.41 2.01 15.53
N SER A 126 10.42 1.05 14.60
CA SER A 126 11.61 0.72 13.80
C SER A 126 11.45 0.96 12.29
N THR A 127 10.27 1.41 11.84
CA THR A 127 9.91 1.48 10.40
C THR A 127 10.44 2.73 9.69
N VAL A 128 10.99 3.71 10.42
CA VAL A 128 11.63 4.87 9.80
C VAL A 128 13.01 4.42 9.34
N HIS A 129 13.21 4.11 8.06
CA HIS A 129 14.45 4.09 7.25
C HIS A 129 14.32 3.07 6.08
N ALA A 130 13.29 3.19 5.25
CA ALA A 130 13.32 2.57 3.92
C ALA A 130 14.02 3.54 2.96
N ASN A 131 15.21 3.20 2.45
CA ASN A 131 15.92 4.04 1.49
C ASN A 131 15.31 3.86 0.09
N VAL A 132 15.08 4.97 -0.62
CA VAL A 132 14.54 4.95 -2.00
C VAL A 132 15.41 4.11 -2.95
N SER A 133 16.72 4.04 -2.69
CA SER A 133 17.67 3.20 -3.44
C SER A 133 17.34 1.70 -3.44
N ASP A 134 16.66 1.20 -2.39
CA ASP A 134 16.28 -0.21 -2.28
C ASP A 134 15.18 -0.58 -3.29
N ILE A 135 14.47 0.43 -3.79
CA ILE A 135 13.37 0.31 -4.75
C ILE A 135 13.87 0.49 -6.20
N GLU A 136 15.01 1.15 -6.41
CA GLU A 136 15.51 1.56 -7.74
C GLU A 136 16.27 0.48 -8.53
N GLY A 137 16.61 -0.68 -7.95
CA GLY A 137 17.35 -1.76 -8.66
C GLY A 137 16.70 -2.29 -9.97
N PRO A 138 17.42 -3.07 -10.82
CA PRO A 138 16.96 -3.52 -12.15
C PRO A 138 15.62 -4.27 -12.11
N ARG A 139 14.95 -4.42 -13.27
CA ARG A 139 13.74 -5.28 -13.38
C ARG A 139 14.13 -6.69 -12.93
N PHE A 140 13.67 -7.10 -11.74
CA PHE A 140 13.94 -8.44 -11.23
C PHE A 140 13.00 -9.44 -11.93
N ASN A 141 13.52 -10.64 -12.16
CA ASN A 141 12.80 -11.67 -12.89
C ASN A 141 11.73 -12.28 -11.98
N ARG A 142 10.75 -12.94 -12.61
CA ARG A 142 9.67 -13.71 -11.97
C ARG A 142 10.10 -14.71 -10.86
N GLY A 143 11.40 -14.95 -10.70
CA GLY A 143 12.00 -15.85 -9.71
C GLY A 143 12.57 -15.20 -8.44
N ASP A 144 12.62 -13.87 -8.35
CA ASP A 144 13.24 -13.15 -7.22
C ASP A 144 12.26 -12.89 -6.04
N LEU A 145 11.12 -13.57 -6.05
CA LEU A 145 9.95 -13.44 -5.16
C LEU A 145 10.16 -13.91 -3.71
N LYS A 146 11.38 -13.83 -3.17
CA LYS A 146 11.63 -13.98 -1.74
C LYS A 146 12.52 -12.85 -1.26
N THR A 147 11.91 -11.82 -0.69
CA THR A 147 12.61 -11.03 0.33
C THR A 147 11.76 -11.01 1.60
N LEU A 148 11.59 -12.22 2.15
CA LEU A 148 11.50 -12.42 3.59
C LEU A 148 12.89 -12.07 4.17
N ALA A 149 12.90 -11.08 5.06
CA ALA A 149 13.95 -10.77 6.03
C ALA A 149 15.40 -10.62 5.52
N LYS A 150 15.86 -9.38 5.27
CA LYS A 150 17.28 -9.02 5.47
C LYS A 150 17.45 -7.54 5.83
N PHE A 151 17.32 -7.22 7.12
CA PHE A 151 18.16 -6.21 7.78
C PHE A 151 18.27 -6.58 9.26
N LYS A 152 19.11 -7.59 9.54
CA LYS A 152 19.50 -7.94 10.91
C LYS A 152 20.94 -7.56 11.26
N ASN A 153 21.71 -6.93 10.36
CA ASN A 153 23.10 -6.55 10.65
C ASN A 153 23.40 -5.17 10.05
N LEU A 154 23.17 -4.12 10.83
CA LEU A 154 23.91 -2.86 10.79
C LEU A 154 23.94 -2.35 12.23
N GLY A 155 24.84 -2.96 12.99
CA GLY A 155 25.25 -2.70 14.36
C GLY A 155 26.51 -3.51 14.61
#